data_AF-A0A1C5WLA4-F1
#
_entry.id   AF-A0A1C5WLA4-F1
#
_cell.length_a   1.000
_cell.length_b   1.000
_cell.length_c   1.000
_cell.angle_alpha   90.00
_cell.angle_beta   90.00
_cell.angle_gamma   90.00
#
_symmetry.space_group_name_H-M   'P 1'
#
loop_
_entity.id
_entity.type
_entity.pdbx_description
1 polymer ?
#
loop_
_entity_poly.entity_id
_entity_poly.type
_entity_poly.pdbx_seq_one_letter_code
_entity_poly.pdbx_strand_id
1 'polypeptide(L)'
;MDLLQAMKERHSVRSYTDRPIEGKIKEDLLSFIEQCNKESGLHLQLILDEPDAFNGFMAHYGKFSGVKNYIAVIGKNQYLLWFYNSKKQRL
;
A
#
# COMPACT_ATOMS: atom_id res chain seq x y z
N MET A 1 -10.90 13.31 16.43
CA MET A 1 -11.45 11.94 16.37
C MET A 1 -10.66 11.07 17.34
N ASP A 2 -11.32 10.27 18.18
CA ASP A 2 -10.62 9.21 18.90
C ASP A 2 -10.51 7.93 18.05
N LEU A 3 -9.73 6.95 18.51
CA LEU A 3 -9.49 5.71 17.75
C LEU A 3 -10.76 4.87 17.60
N LEU A 4 -11.62 4.81 18.63
CA LEU A 4 -12.82 3.99 18.61
C LEU A 4 -13.84 4.53 17.60
N GLN A 5 -13.97 5.85 17.54
CA GLN A 5 -14.83 6.52 16.57
C GLN A 5 -14.28 6.33 15.15
N ALA A 6 -12.97 6.48 14.93
CA ALA A 6 -12.34 6.21 13.63
C ALA A 6 -12.62 4.78 13.14
N MET A 7 -12.54 3.78 14.03
CA MET A 7 -12.84 2.39 13.68
C MET A 7 -14.30 2.18 13.27
N LYS A 8 -15.25 2.85 13.94
CA LYS A 8 -16.68 2.75 13.64
C LYS A 8 -17.06 3.43 12.32
N GLU A 9 -16.46 4.58 12.04
CA GLU A 9 -16.77 5.37 10.83
C GLU A 9 -16.07 4.85 9.57
N ARG A 10 -14.98 4.07 9.73
CA ARG A 10 -14.22 3.51 8.61
C ARG A 10 -15.09 2.58 7.77
N HIS A 11 -15.21 2.93 6.49
CA HIS A 11 -15.86 2.12 5.47
C HIS A 11 -14.99 2.06 4.21
N SER A 12 -15.22 1.07 3.35
CA SER A 12 -14.48 0.93 2.09
C SER A 12 -14.98 1.95 1.07
N VAL A 13 -14.21 3.01 0.85
CA VAL A 13 -14.44 3.98 -0.22
C VAL A 13 -13.95 3.42 -1.55
N ARG A 14 -14.72 3.63 -2.62
CA ARG A 14 -14.38 3.16 -3.97
C ARG A 14 -14.49 4.25 -5.04
N SER A 15 -14.94 5.45 -4.70
CA SER A 15 -14.96 6.59 -5.61
C SER A 15 -14.23 7.73 -4.94
N TYR A 16 -13.25 8.29 -5.61
CA TYR A 16 -12.37 9.32 -5.09
C TYR A 16 -12.48 10.59 -5.93
N THR A 17 -12.20 11.73 -5.30
CA THR A 17 -12.11 13.03 -6.00
C THR A 17 -10.69 13.26 -6.50
N ASP A 18 -10.54 14.17 -7.45
CA ASP A 18 -9.22 14.58 -7.98
C ASP A 18 -8.41 15.47 -7.03
N ARG A 19 -8.78 15.53 -5.75
CA ARG A 19 -8.07 16.33 -4.75
C ARG A 19 -6.75 15.63 -4.37
N PRO A 20 -5.59 16.30 -4.50
CA PRO A 20 -4.31 15.71 -4.14
C PRO A 20 -4.16 15.52 -2.62
N ILE A 21 -3.31 14.57 -2.23
CA ILE A 21 -2.90 14.37 -0.83
C ILE A 21 -1.62 15.20 -0.60
N GLU A 22 -1.76 16.32 0.10
CA GLU A 22 -0.70 17.32 0.25
C GLU A 22 -0.59 17.88 1.67
N GLY A 23 0.44 18.70 1.89
CA GLY A 23 0.71 19.36 3.17
C GLY A 23 0.83 18.38 4.34
N LYS A 24 0.26 18.76 5.48
CA LYS A 24 0.36 18.02 6.74
C LYS A 24 -0.11 16.56 6.64
N ILE A 25 -1.15 16.31 5.83
CA ILE A 25 -1.71 14.97 5.66
C ILE A 25 -0.69 14.02 5.03
N LYS A 26 0.01 14.49 3.99
CA LYS A 26 1.08 13.73 3.34
C LYS A 26 2.24 13.45 4.31
N GLU A 27 2.64 14.46 5.08
CA GLU A 27 3.71 14.34 6.08
C GLU A 27 3.36 13.32 7.16
N ASP A 28 2.13 13.34 7.67
CA ASP A 28 1.65 12.40 8.69
C ASP A 28 1.63 10.96 8.17
N LEU A 29 1.14 10.75 6.94
CA LEU A 29 1.15 9.44 6.29
C LEU A 29 2.57 8.91 6.11
N LEU A 30 3.49 9.74 5.64
CA LEU A 30 4.90 9.35 5.45
C LEU A 30 5.56 8.99 6.78
N SER A 31 5.38 9.83 7.82
CA SER A 31 5.94 9.58 9.15
C SER A 31 5.40 8.28 9.75
N PHE A 32 4.10 8.00 9.59
CA PHE A 32 3.50 6.78 10.11
C PHE A 32 3.96 5.53 9.35
N ILE A 33 4.09 5.62 8.02
CA ILE A 33 4.65 4.54 7.20
C ILE A 33 6.10 4.23 7.60
N GLU A 34 6.91 5.25 7.90
CA GLU A 34 8.27 5.05 8.38
C GLU A 34 8.29 4.27 9.71
N GLN A 35 7.38 4.61 10.63
CA GLN A 35 7.21 3.86 11.88
C GLN A 35 6.82 2.40 11.60
N CYS A 36 5.81 2.17 10.76
CA CYS A 36 5.40 0.81 10.39
C CYS A 36 6.54 0.00 9.76
N ASN A 37 7.37 0.62 8.93
CA ASN A 37 8.52 -0.02 8.30
C ASN A 37 9.58 -0.47 9.32
N LYS A 38 9.78 0.31 10.40
CA LYS A 38 10.72 -0.05 11.47
C LYS A 38 10.23 -1.23 12.30
N GLU A 39 8.91 -1.35 12.51
CA GLU A 39 8.33 -2.31 13.44
C GLU A 39 7.89 -3.63 12.78
N SER A 40 7.39 -3.59 11.53
CA SER A 40 6.67 -4.73 10.93
C SER A 40 7.54 -5.74 10.19
N GLY A 41 8.76 -5.37 9.80
CA GLY A 41 9.59 -6.16 8.88
C GLY A 41 9.07 -6.19 7.43
N LEU A 42 8.02 -5.43 7.13
CA LEU A 42 7.52 -5.16 5.78
C LEU A 42 8.16 -3.88 5.22
N HIS A 43 8.00 -3.69 3.90
CA HIS A 43 8.35 -2.46 3.23
C HIS A 43 7.10 -1.81 2.63
N LEU A 44 6.53 -0.86 3.36
CA LEU A 44 5.41 -0.02 2.98
C LEU A 44 5.92 1.21 2.22
N GLN A 45 5.27 1.51 1.10
CA GLN A 45 5.56 2.69 0.28
C GLN A 45 4.28 3.46 -0.01
N LEU A 46 4.31 4.79 0.16
CA LEU A 46 3.25 5.68 -0.29
C LEU A 46 3.54 6.16 -1.71
N ILE A 47 2.64 5.85 -2.64
CA ILE A 47 2.67 6.34 -4.02
C ILE A 47 1.54 7.36 -4.16
N LEU A 48 1.88 8.54 -4.68
CA LEU A 48 0.96 9.63 -4.90
C LEU A 48 0.96 10.05 -6.38
N ASP A 49 -0.17 10.59 -6.82
CA ASP A 49 -0.33 11.23 -8.13
C ASP A 49 0.04 10.33 -9.33
N GLU A 50 -0.31 9.05 -9.23
CA GLU A 50 -0.05 8.02 -10.25
C GLU A 50 -1.40 7.61 -10.90
N PRO A 51 -1.85 8.35 -11.93
CA PRO A 51 -3.19 8.19 -12.50
C PRO A 51 -3.37 6.92 -13.32
N ASP A 52 -2.29 6.25 -13.72
CA ASP A 52 -2.30 5.11 -14.63
C ASP A 52 -2.16 3.75 -13.91
N ALA A 53 -1.88 3.78 -12.61
CA ALA A 53 -1.74 2.64 -11.70
C ALA A 53 -2.82 1.58 -11.89
N PHE A 54 -4.04 2.05 -12.12
CA PHE A 54 -5.26 1.26 -12.18
C PHE A 54 -6.01 1.45 -13.51
N ASN A 55 -5.33 1.88 -14.59
CA ASN A 55 -5.94 1.99 -15.92
C ASN A 55 -5.74 0.73 -16.79
N GLY A 56 -5.03 -0.29 -16.29
CA GLY A 56 -4.76 -1.54 -17.00
C GLY A 56 -5.83 -2.63 -16.88
N PHE A 57 -5.72 -3.69 -17.70
CA PHE A 57 -6.64 -4.84 -17.75
C PHE A 57 -6.82 -5.58 -16.41
N MET A 58 -5.88 -5.46 -15.47
CA MET A 58 -5.97 -6.04 -14.11
C MET A 58 -6.79 -5.18 -13.13
N ALA A 59 -7.11 -3.94 -13.47
CA ALA A 59 -7.88 -3.03 -12.61
C ALA A 59 -9.39 -3.31 -12.60
N HIS A 60 -9.84 -4.33 -13.33
CA HIS A 60 -11.22 -4.83 -13.23
C HIS A 60 -11.52 -5.53 -11.90
N TYR A 61 -10.51 -5.77 -11.05
CA TYR A 61 -10.67 -6.33 -9.71
C TYR A 61 -11.16 -5.25 -8.72
N GLY A 62 -12.46 -4.99 -8.76
CA GLY A 62 -13.14 -4.04 -7.87
C GLY A 62 -13.58 -2.78 -8.60
N LYS A 63 -14.87 -2.45 -8.54
CA LYS A 63 -15.43 -1.23 -9.12
C LYS A 63 -14.97 -0.01 -8.31
N PHE A 64 -13.76 0.49 -8.56
CA PHE A 64 -13.29 1.75 -8.01
C PHE A 64 -12.85 2.73 -9.09
N SER A 65 -12.95 4.03 -8.80
CA SER A 65 -12.73 5.13 -9.75
C SER A 65 -12.02 6.31 -9.10
N GLY A 66 -11.21 7.01 -9.88
CA GLY A 66 -10.48 8.20 -9.43
C GLY A 66 -9.32 7.91 -8.46
N VAL A 67 -8.87 6.65 -8.36
CA VAL A 67 -7.74 6.30 -7.50
C VAL A 67 -6.44 6.68 -8.20
N LYS A 68 -5.68 7.58 -7.59
CA LYS A 68 -4.36 8.03 -8.06
C LYS A 68 -3.26 7.87 -6.99
N ASN A 69 -3.65 7.39 -5.81
CA ASN A 69 -2.79 7.30 -4.64
C ASN A 69 -2.98 5.92 -4.00
N TYR A 70 -1.90 5.25 -3.63
CA TYR A 70 -1.97 3.91 -3.03
C TYR A 70 -0.78 3.64 -2.11
N ILE A 71 -0.95 2.66 -1.23
CA ILE A 71 0.12 2.14 -0.39
C ILE A 71 0.48 0.75 -0.89
N ALA A 72 1.72 0.57 -1.34
CA ALA A 72 2.26 -0.75 -1.61
C ALA A 72 2.74 -1.37 -0.28
N VAL A 73 2.33 -2.61 0.01
CA VAL A 73 2.74 -3.35 1.20
C VAL A 73 3.56 -4.56 0.75
N ILE A 74 4.87 -4.51 0.94
CA ILE A 74 5.81 -5.46 0.33
C ILE A 74 6.40 -6.36 1.41
N GLY A 75 6.18 -7.67 1.30
CA GLY A 75 6.78 -8.70 2.16
C GLY A 75 8.11 -9.20 1.59
N LYS A 76 9.03 -9.62 2.48
CA LYS A 76 10.28 -10.28 2.04
C LYS A 76 9.95 -11.60 1.36
N ASN A 77 10.50 -11.81 0.17
CA ASN A 77 10.36 -13.08 -0.53
C ASN A 77 11.36 -14.11 0.02
N GLN A 78 10.98 -14.77 1.12
CA GLN A 78 11.83 -15.78 1.76
C GLN A 78 11.77 -17.15 1.03
N TYR A 79 10.69 -17.43 0.29
CA TYR A 79 10.49 -18.70 -0.40
C TYR A 79 11.37 -18.89 -1.64
N LEU A 80 11.65 -17.85 -2.44
CA LEU A 80 12.55 -17.97 -3.60
C LEU A 80 13.99 -18.29 -3.19
N LEU A 81 14.48 -17.70 -2.10
CA LEU A 81 15.81 -17.99 -1.58
C LEU A 81 15.93 -19.43 -1.06
N TRP A 82 14.89 -19.95 -0.40
CA TRP A 82 14.86 -21.34 0.04
C TRP A 82 14.85 -22.31 -1.15
N PHE A 83 13.94 -22.10 -2.12
CA PHE A 83 13.89 -22.92 -3.35
C PHE A 83 15.19 -22.89 -4.14
N TYR A 84 15.84 -21.72 -4.26
CA TYR A 84 17.11 -21.57 -4.95
C TYR A 84 18.25 -22.33 -4.25
N ASN A 85 18.37 -22.18 -2.93
CA ASN A 85 19.40 -22.85 -2.14
C ASN A 85 19.19 -24.38 -2.04
N SER A 86 17.93 -24.84 -1.96
CA SER A 86 17.60 -26.27 -1.95
C SER A 86 17.88 -26.96 -3.29
N LYS A 87 17.81 -26.24 -4.43
CA LYS A 87 18.25 -26.78 -5.72
C LYS A 87 19.77 -26.81 -5.87
N LYS A 88 20.49 -25.83 -5.30
CA LYS A 88 21.96 -25.76 -5.37
C LYS A 88 22.65 -26.84 -4.53
N GLN A 89 22.02 -27.35 -3.47
CA GLN A 89 22.56 -28.46 -2.66
C GLN A 89 22.23 -29.87 -3.20
N ARG A 90 21.41 -29.98 -4.25
CA ARG A 90 21.05 -31.26 -4.90
C ARG A 90 21.78 -31.48 -6.23
N LEU A 91 22.74 -30.60 -6.57
CA LEU A 91 23.69 -30.73 -7.67
C LEU A 91 25.10 -30.78 -7.07
#